data_AF-A0A7S3SM02-F1
#
_entry.id   AF-A0A7S3SM02-F1
#
_cell.length_a   1.000
_cell.length_b   1.000
_cell.length_c   1.000
_cell.angle_alpha   90.00
_cell.angle_beta   90.00
_cell.angle_gamma   90.00
#
_symmetry.space_group_name_H-M   'P 1'
#
loop_
_entity.id
_entity.type
_entity.pdbx_description
1 polymer ?
#
loop_
_entity_poly.entity_id
_entity_poly.type
_entity_poly.pdbx_seq_one_letter_code
_entity_poly.pdbx_strand_id
1 'polypeptide(L)'
;GASRLMLDAAQHKSIVRVVDIVLLRIVHGAGRLAKFLVKKSEAFSDGRKRLEIDQLPGTKKEPHENTLQVAERLLSERLNMSDCKVCLDFSNTEIFEQEDYSPSYPGVRTVYRKEIVQGQVISTDKAVLDRIGINGDWTMTSEDSKKCVRVYQWMSEADCETKKIKLRAPKEGS
;
A
#
# COMPACT_ATOMS: atom_id res chain seq x y z
N GLY A 1 -13.49 12.03 6.36
CA GLY A 1 -12.43 11.13 5.87
C GLY A 1 -11.54 10.78 7.03
N ALA A 2 -11.10 9.53 7.13
CA ALA A 2 -10.26 9.02 8.23
C ALA A 2 -8.98 9.84 8.41
N SER A 3 -9.02 10.81 9.31
CA SER A 3 -7.88 11.59 9.75
C SER A 3 -8.21 12.21 11.10
N ARG A 4 -7.20 12.39 11.94
CA ARG A 4 -7.31 13.06 13.24
C ARG A 4 -6.65 14.43 13.13
N LEU A 5 -7.24 15.46 13.72
CA LEU A 5 -6.57 16.75 13.88
C LEU A 5 -5.91 16.76 15.25
N MET A 6 -4.62 17.08 15.27
CA MET A 6 -3.81 17.13 16.48
C MET A 6 -3.17 18.51 16.59
N LEU A 7 -3.03 19.00 17.82
CA LEU A 7 -2.26 20.21 18.09
C LEU A 7 -0.78 19.83 18.19
N ASP A 8 0.06 20.37 17.30
CA ASP A 8 1.51 20.27 17.48
C ASP A 8 1.96 21.33 18.48
N ALA A 9 2.33 20.87 19.68
CA ALA A 9 2.82 21.72 20.75
C ALA A 9 4.33 22.01 20.64
N ALA A 10 5.08 21.29 19.79
CA ALA A 10 6.52 21.45 19.62
C ALA A 10 6.89 22.66 18.75
N GLN A 11 6.02 23.04 17.81
CA GLN A 11 6.17 24.25 17.00
C GLN A 11 4.86 25.05 16.98
N HIS A 12 4.83 26.16 17.73
CA HIS A 12 3.84 27.24 17.61
C HIS A 12 2.38 26.77 17.41
N LYS A 13 1.86 25.91 18.31
CA LYS A 13 0.44 25.51 18.40
C LYS A 13 -0.26 25.38 17.03
N SER A 14 0.35 24.63 16.11
CA SER A 14 -0.19 24.48 14.76
C SER A 14 -1.10 23.25 14.67
N ILE A 15 -2.17 23.34 13.89
CA ILE A 15 -3.06 22.21 13.65
C ILE A 15 -2.39 21.30 12.61
N VAL A 16 -2.12 20.06 13.01
CA VAL A 16 -1.57 19.02 12.15
C VAL A 16 -2.63 17.97 11.91
N ARG A 17 -2.78 17.57 10.64
CA ARG A 17 -3.65 16.46 10.26
C ARG A 17 -2.86 15.17 10.26
N VAL A 18 -3.28 14.19 11.05
CA VAL A 18 -2.67 12.86 11.08
C VAL A 18 -3.54 11.87 10.31
N VAL A 19 -2.91 11.11 9.43
CA VAL A 19 -3.55 10.07 8.61
C VAL A 19 -2.81 8.77 8.80
N ASP A 20 -3.51 7.76 9.33
CA ASP A 20 -2.97 6.41 9.44
C ASP A 20 -3.18 5.66 8.11
N ILE A 21 -2.11 5.06 7.59
CA ILE A 21 -2.07 4.31 6.33
C ILE A 21 -1.47 2.94 6.59
N VAL A 22 -2.14 1.90 6.11
CA VAL A 22 -1.57 0.54 6.05
C VAL A 22 -1.14 0.26 4.62
N LEU A 23 0.09 -0.20 4.47
CA LEU A 23 0.72 -0.63 3.22
C LEU A 23 0.96 -2.14 3.28
N LEU A 24 0.74 -2.85 2.18
CA LEU A 24 1.08 -4.26 2.05
C LEU A 24 2.31 -4.42 1.18
N ARG A 25 3.37 -4.97 1.76
CA ARG A 25 4.49 -5.54 1.01
C ARG A 25 4.15 -6.98 0.65
N ILE A 26 3.39 -7.14 -0.43
CA ILE A 26 3.06 -8.47 -0.96
C ILE A 26 4.25 -8.99 -1.75
N VAL A 27 4.72 -10.19 -1.40
CA VAL A 27 5.88 -10.84 -1.99
C VAL A 27 5.53 -12.23 -2.52
N HIS A 28 6.08 -12.57 -3.67
CA HIS A 28 6.10 -13.92 -4.23
C HIS A 28 7.54 -14.35 -4.48
N GLY A 29 7.84 -15.63 -4.26
CA GLY A 29 9.21 -16.16 -4.29
C GLY A 29 9.99 -15.80 -3.02
N ALA A 30 11.31 -16.02 -3.06
CA ALA A 30 12.22 -15.77 -1.93
C ALA A 30 13.60 -15.33 -2.42
N GLY A 31 14.36 -14.67 -1.53
CA GLY A 31 15.72 -14.20 -1.81
C GLY A 31 15.78 -13.30 -3.05
N ARG A 32 16.76 -13.50 -3.92
CA ARG A 32 16.96 -12.69 -5.14
C ARG A 32 15.87 -12.88 -6.20
N LEU A 33 15.08 -13.94 -6.10
CA LEU A 33 13.95 -14.20 -7.00
C LEU A 33 12.63 -13.62 -6.45
N ALA A 34 12.67 -13.00 -5.27
CA ALA A 34 11.51 -12.36 -4.70
C ALA A 34 11.04 -11.22 -5.61
N LYS A 35 9.73 -11.18 -5.84
CA LYS A 35 9.05 -10.09 -6.53
C LYS A 35 8.01 -9.48 -5.63
N PHE A 36 7.88 -8.17 -5.71
CA PHE A 36 7.01 -7.36 -4.87
C PHE A 36 5.90 -6.75 -5.72
N LEU A 37 4.67 -6.81 -5.22
CA LEU A 37 3.54 -6.19 -5.89
C LEU A 37 3.59 -4.68 -5.68
N VAL A 38 3.64 -3.93 -6.78
CA VAL A 38 3.72 -2.46 -6.81
C VAL A 38 2.52 -1.90 -7.54
N LYS A 39 1.89 -0.87 -7.00
CA LYS A 39 0.83 -0.13 -7.70
C LYS A 39 1.43 0.84 -8.72
N LYS A 40 1.01 0.74 -9.97
CA LYS A 40 1.50 1.57 -11.09
C LYS A 40 0.52 2.68 -11.45
N SER A 41 -0.78 2.40 -11.44
CA SER A 41 -1.79 3.39 -11.77
C SER A 41 -3.14 3.11 -11.09
N GLU A 42 -4.01 4.12 -11.09
CA GLU A 42 -5.43 3.97 -10.80
C GLU A 42 -6.28 4.88 -11.70
N ALA A 43 -7.41 4.36 -12.13
CA ALA A 43 -8.45 5.10 -12.82
C ALA A 43 -9.72 5.06 -11.97
N PHE A 44 -10.36 6.21 -11.78
CA PHE A 44 -11.59 6.36 -11.02
C PHE A 44 -12.79 6.37 -11.96
N SER A 45 -13.97 6.04 -11.42
CA SER A 45 -15.23 6.04 -12.18
C SER A 45 -15.60 7.41 -12.75
N ASP A 46 -15.10 8.49 -12.15
CA ASP A 46 -15.29 9.87 -12.61
C ASP A 46 -14.30 10.32 -13.69
N GLY A 47 -13.52 9.38 -14.25
CA GLY A 47 -12.56 9.62 -15.31
C GLY A 47 -11.20 10.15 -14.84
N ARG A 48 -11.04 10.51 -13.56
CA ARG A 48 -9.73 10.87 -13.02
C ARG A 48 -8.78 9.68 -13.12
N LYS A 49 -7.51 9.95 -13.42
CA LYS A 49 -6.45 8.95 -13.47
C LYS A 49 -5.24 9.42 -12.69
N ARG A 50 -4.55 8.49 -12.06
CA ARG A 50 -3.20 8.69 -11.53
C ARG A 50 -2.31 7.65 -12.15
N LEU A 51 -1.26 8.13 -12.81
CA LEU A 51 -0.25 7.32 -13.46
C LEU A 51 1.03 7.37 -12.61
N GLU A 52 1.95 6.43 -12.85
CA GLU A 52 3.31 6.46 -12.29
C GLU A 52 3.37 6.56 -10.75
N ILE A 53 2.48 5.84 -10.06
CA ILE A 53 2.33 5.95 -8.60
C ILE A 53 3.52 5.33 -7.85
N ASP A 54 4.05 4.22 -8.36
CA ASP A 54 5.27 3.55 -7.90
C ASP A 54 5.38 3.40 -6.38
N GLN A 55 4.32 2.84 -5.78
CA GLN A 55 4.24 2.61 -4.33
C GLN A 55 3.62 1.25 -3.99
N LEU A 56 3.86 0.80 -2.76
CA LEU A 56 3.19 -0.39 -2.22
C LEU A 56 1.66 -0.23 -2.24
N PRO A 57 0.90 -1.31 -2.52
CA PRO A 57 -0.54 -1.33 -2.28
C PRO A 57 -0.86 -0.84 -0.87
N GLY A 58 -1.82 0.08 -0.76
CA GLY A 58 -2.08 0.72 0.52
C GLY A 58 -3.41 1.43 0.57
N THR A 59 -3.92 1.62 1.78
CA THR A 59 -5.16 2.35 2.03
C THR A 59 -5.15 3.01 3.40
N LYS A 60 -6.05 3.98 3.58
CA LYS A 60 -6.22 4.64 4.88
C LYS A 60 -6.91 3.68 5.84
N LYS A 61 -6.50 3.75 7.11
CA LYS A 61 -7.13 3.06 8.23
C LYS A 61 -8.30 3.90 8.73
N GLU A 62 -9.51 3.35 8.72
CA GLU A 62 -10.67 4.03 9.29
C GLU A 62 -10.58 4.06 10.83
N PRO A 63 -11.25 5.01 11.51
CA PRO A 63 -11.06 5.21 12.96
C PRO A 63 -11.38 3.98 13.83
N HIS A 64 -12.21 3.07 13.33
CA HIS A 64 -12.65 1.86 14.02
C HIS A 64 -11.89 0.60 13.58
N GLU A 65 -10.95 0.72 12.65
CA GLU A 65 -10.19 -0.40 12.12
C GLU A 65 -8.84 -0.57 12.84
N ASN A 66 -8.46 -1.82 13.07
CA ASN A 66 -7.09 -2.20 13.36
C ASN A 66 -6.33 -2.57 12.08
N THR A 67 -5.02 -2.81 12.19
CA THR A 67 -4.14 -3.06 11.04
C THR A 67 -4.47 -4.37 10.31
N LEU A 68 -4.88 -5.40 11.05
CA LEU A 68 -5.36 -6.68 10.49
C LEU A 68 -6.58 -6.46 9.59
N GLN A 69 -7.61 -5.77 10.10
CA GLN A 69 -8.84 -5.49 9.36
C GLN A 69 -8.56 -4.69 8.07
N VAL A 70 -7.68 -3.69 8.14
CA VAL A 70 -7.29 -2.92 6.95
C VAL A 70 -6.54 -3.79 5.94
N ALA A 71 -5.64 -4.66 6.39
CA ALA A 71 -4.89 -5.56 5.53
C ALA A 71 -5.82 -6.57 4.80
N GLU A 72 -6.76 -7.17 5.53
CA GLU A 72 -7.79 -8.07 4.98
C GLU A 72 -8.69 -7.35 3.97
N ARG A 73 -9.17 -6.14 4.32
CA ARG A 73 -9.97 -5.32 3.42
C ARG A 73 -9.20 -4.90 2.16
N LEU A 74 -7.92 -4.59 2.29
CA LEU A 74 -7.05 -4.24 1.17
C LEU A 74 -6.84 -5.44 0.23
N LEU A 75 -6.62 -6.65 0.77
CA LEU A 75 -6.55 -7.88 -0.02
C LEU A 75 -7.86 -8.17 -0.77
N SER A 76 -9.00 -8.08 -0.10
CA SER A 76 -10.30 -8.41 -0.69
C SER A 76 -10.79 -7.33 -1.66
N GLU A 77 -10.94 -6.09 -1.20
CA GLU A 77 -11.65 -5.05 -1.97
C GLU A 77 -10.78 -4.38 -3.02
N ARG A 78 -9.47 -4.29 -2.80
CA ARG A 78 -8.58 -3.51 -3.69
C ARG A 78 -7.71 -4.40 -4.54
N LEU A 79 -7.27 -5.54 -4.05
CA LEU A 79 -6.42 -6.47 -4.79
C LEU A 79 -7.22 -7.60 -5.43
N ASN A 80 -8.48 -7.82 -5.01
CA ASN A 80 -9.30 -8.95 -5.44
C ASN A 80 -8.58 -10.29 -5.21
N MET A 81 -7.96 -10.44 -4.03
CA MET A 81 -7.13 -11.59 -3.65
C MET A 81 -7.76 -12.41 -2.52
N SER A 82 -9.08 -12.37 -2.33
CA SER A 82 -9.77 -13.10 -1.25
C SER A 82 -9.65 -14.62 -1.35
N ASP A 83 -9.49 -15.15 -2.56
CA ASP A 83 -9.26 -16.55 -2.90
C ASP A 83 -7.75 -16.89 -3.02
N CYS A 84 -6.87 -15.89 -2.94
CA CYS A 84 -5.44 -16.11 -2.94
C CYS A 84 -4.93 -16.30 -1.51
N LYS A 85 -4.26 -17.43 -1.27
CA LYS A 85 -3.62 -17.68 0.04
C LYS A 85 -2.41 -16.75 0.21
N VAL A 86 -2.59 -15.74 1.05
CA VAL A 86 -1.54 -14.80 1.48
C VAL A 86 -1.33 -14.96 2.98
N CYS A 87 -0.10 -15.26 3.39
CA CYS A 87 0.29 -15.31 4.80
C CYS A 87 0.78 -13.92 5.22
N LEU A 88 -0.01 -13.23 6.05
CA LEU A 88 0.34 -11.90 6.58
C LEU A 88 1.17 -12.04 7.86
N ASP A 89 2.29 -11.34 7.93
CA ASP A 89 3.14 -11.25 9.11
C ASP A 89 2.96 -9.90 9.80
N PHE A 90 2.29 -9.93 10.96
CA PHE A 90 2.09 -8.75 11.81
C PHE A 90 3.17 -8.61 12.89
N SER A 91 3.98 -9.65 13.12
CA SER A 91 5.03 -9.64 14.16
C SER A 91 6.19 -8.71 13.83
N ASN A 92 6.42 -8.46 12.53
CA ASN A 92 7.47 -7.59 12.01
C ASN A 92 6.91 -6.38 11.26
N THR A 93 5.81 -5.80 11.75
CA THR A 93 5.22 -4.60 11.15
C THR A 93 6.17 -3.41 11.27
N GLU A 94 6.53 -2.79 10.15
CA GLU A 94 7.42 -1.63 10.12
C GLU A 94 6.57 -0.34 10.18
N ILE A 95 6.93 0.60 11.06
CA ILE A 95 6.17 1.84 11.26
C ILE A 95 7.07 3.05 11.02
N PHE A 96 6.57 4.05 10.31
CA PHE A 96 7.28 5.32 10.13
C PHE A 96 6.31 6.48 9.84
N GLU A 97 6.76 7.70 10.11
CA GLU A 97 6.02 8.91 9.77
C GLU A 97 6.57 9.57 8.50
N GLN A 98 5.69 10.17 7.71
CA GLN A 98 6.06 10.99 6.58
C GLN A 98 5.21 12.25 6.57
N GLU A 99 5.87 13.40 6.57
CA GLU A 99 5.19 14.68 6.40
C GLU A 99 5.00 14.98 4.93
N ASP A 100 3.79 15.45 4.57
CA ASP A 100 3.48 15.89 3.22
C ASP A 100 2.32 16.89 3.24
N TYR A 101 2.16 17.64 2.15
CA TYR A 101 1.02 18.53 1.95
C TYR A 101 -0.07 17.79 1.19
N SER A 102 -1.21 17.57 1.84
CA SER A 102 -2.36 16.94 1.20
C SER A 102 -3.03 17.90 0.23
N PRO A 103 -3.14 17.58 -1.08
CA PRO A 103 -3.84 18.46 -2.04
C PRO A 103 -5.31 18.70 -1.67
N SER A 104 -5.93 17.75 -0.97
CA SER A 104 -7.31 17.89 -0.49
C SER A 104 -7.47 18.81 0.73
N TYR A 105 -6.37 19.23 1.37
CA TYR A 105 -6.37 20.14 2.52
C TYR A 105 -5.21 21.15 2.38
N PRO A 106 -5.30 22.08 1.41
CA PRO A 106 -4.26 23.08 1.19
C PRO A 106 -3.98 23.89 2.46
N GLY A 107 -2.70 24.16 2.75
CA GLY A 107 -2.27 24.92 3.92
C GLY A 107 -2.28 24.16 5.25
N VAL A 108 -2.73 22.89 5.27
CA VAL A 108 -2.71 22.06 6.48
C VAL A 108 -1.60 21.01 6.39
N ARG A 109 -0.62 21.11 7.30
CA ARG A 109 0.46 20.11 7.44
C ARG A 109 -0.17 18.75 7.72
N THR A 110 0.18 17.74 6.92
CA THR A 110 -0.33 16.38 7.10
C THR A 110 0.82 15.42 7.44
N VAL A 111 0.68 14.71 8.55
CA VAL A 111 1.58 13.61 8.95
C VAL A 111 0.91 12.29 8.59
N TYR A 112 1.56 11.53 7.72
CA TYR A 112 1.15 10.18 7.37
C TYR A 112 1.89 9.18 8.24
N ARG A 113 1.17 8.50 9.14
CA ARG A 113 1.68 7.37 9.91
C ARG A 113 1.47 6.12 9.08
N LYS A 114 2.56 5.51 8.64
CA LYS A 114 2.54 4.36 7.73
C LYS A 114 2.93 3.11 8.49
N GLU A 115 2.11 2.08 8.36
CA GLU A 115 2.39 0.73 8.83
C GLU A 115 2.58 -0.18 7.60
N ILE A 116 3.76 -0.78 7.42
CA ILE A 116 4.03 -1.78 6.37
C ILE A 116 3.88 -3.17 6.97
N VAL A 117 2.91 -3.93 6.44
CA VAL A 117 2.70 -5.35 6.76
C VAL A 117 3.19 -6.19 5.60
N GLN A 118 3.97 -7.23 5.88
CA GLN A 118 4.43 -8.17 4.87
C GLN A 118 3.37 -9.25 4.61
N GLY A 119 3.15 -9.58 3.33
CA GLY A 119 2.28 -10.68 2.93
C GLY A 119 2.98 -11.60 1.95
N GLN A 120 3.17 -12.87 2.30
CA GLN A 120 3.74 -13.88 1.39
C GLN A 120 2.62 -14.57 0.62
N VAL A 121 2.66 -14.53 -0.72
CA VAL A 121 1.81 -15.39 -1.54
C VAL A 121 2.31 -16.83 -1.41
N ILE A 122 1.45 -17.69 -0.87
CA ILE A 122 1.69 -19.13 -0.70
C ILE A 122 0.70 -19.98 -1.53
N SER A 123 -0.11 -19.34 -2.36
CA SER A 123 -1.02 -20.05 -3.28
C SER A 123 -0.23 -20.87 -4.30
N THR A 124 -0.67 -22.09 -4.53
CA THR A 124 -0.18 -22.97 -5.60
C THR A 124 -1.21 -23.18 -6.71
N ASP A 125 -2.41 -22.57 -6.56
CA ASP A 125 -3.47 -22.66 -7.55
C ASP A 125 -3.07 -21.88 -8.80
N LYS A 126 -2.91 -22.59 -9.91
CA LYS A 126 -2.49 -22.00 -11.19
C LYS A 126 -3.46 -20.91 -11.66
N ALA A 127 -4.77 -21.09 -11.55
CA ALA A 127 -5.75 -20.10 -12.00
C ALA A 127 -5.64 -18.80 -11.18
N VAL A 128 -5.42 -18.92 -9.88
CA VAL A 128 -5.16 -17.78 -8.99
C VAL A 128 -3.85 -17.09 -9.38
N LEU A 129 -2.76 -17.85 -9.55
CA LEU A 129 -1.44 -17.31 -9.90
C LEU A 129 -1.42 -16.63 -11.27
N ASP A 130 -2.14 -17.18 -12.26
CA ASP A 130 -2.31 -16.58 -13.58
C ASP A 130 -3.05 -15.24 -13.47
N ARG A 131 -4.17 -15.21 -12.74
CA ARG A 131 -5.00 -14.00 -12.55
C ARG A 131 -4.28 -12.88 -11.82
N ILE A 132 -3.47 -13.21 -10.81
CA ILE A 132 -2.67 -12.21 -10.11
C ILE A 132 -1.36 -11.88 -10.84
N GLY A 133 -1.13 -12.42 -12.03
CA GLY A 133 -0.03 -12.02 -12.91
C GLY A 133 1.31 -12.72 -12.66
N ILE A 134 1.39 -13.66 -11.71
CA ILE A 134 2.66 -14.32 -11.35
C ILE A 134 3.16 -15.23 -12.46
N ASN A 135 2.27 -15.99 -13.09
CA ASN A 135 2.62 -16.86 -14.22
C ASN A 135 2.50 -16.16 -15.59
N GLY A 136 2.12 -14.88 -15.60
CA GLY A 136 1.87 -14.10 -16.80
C GLY A 136 3.00 -13.11 -17.09
N ASP A 137 2.60 -11.90 -17.48
CA ASP A 137 3.49 -10.78 -17.79
C ASP A 137 3.93 -9.99 -16.55
N TRP A 138 3.75 -10.55 -15.35
CA TRP A 138 4.01 -9.88 -14.08
C TRP A 138 3.13 -8.65 -13.84
N THR A 139 1.98 -8.55 -14.52
CA THR A 139 1.01 -7.48 -14.30
C THR A 139 -0.29 -8.01 -13.72
N MET A 140 -0.96 -7.19 -12.92
CA MET A 140 -2.25 -7.51 -12.34
C MET A 140 -3.15 -6.30 -12.40
N THR A 141 -4.40 -6.50 -12.81
CA THR A 141 -5.42 -5.46 -12.75
C THR A 141 -6.52 -5.87 -11.80
N SER A 142 -6.99 -4.94 -10.97
CA SER A 142 -8.16 -5.12 -10.13
C SER A 142 -9.15 -4.00 -10.34
N GLU A 143 -10.44 -4.33 -10.21
CA GLU A 143 -11.53 -3.36 -10.20
C GLU A 143 -12.30 -3.55 -8.89
N ASP A 144 -12.56 -2.45 -8.18
CA ASP A 144 -13.39 -2.49 -6.98
C ASP A 144 -14.87 -2.19 -7.25
N SER A 145 -15.71 -2.33 -6.23
CA SER A 145 -17.15 -2.06 -6.30
C SER A 145 -17.50 -0.63 -6.72
N LYS A 146 -16.56 0.32 -6.61
CA LYS A 146 -16.73 1.71 -7.03
C LYS A 146 -16.22 1.96 -8.45
N LYS A 147 -15.96 0.89 -9.22
CA LYS A 147 -15.42 0.95 -10.59
C LYS A 147 -14.07 1.67 -10.65
N CYS A 148 -13.30 1.62 -9.56
CA CYS A 148 -11.92 2.08 -9.58
C CYS A 148 -11.01 0.94 -10.01
N VAL A 149 -10.40 1.12 -11.17
CA VAL A 149 -9.47 0.17 -11.78
C VAL A 149 -8.06 0.50 -11.32
N ARG A 150 -7.32 -0.49 -10.85
CA ARG A 150 -5.93 -0.35 -10.40
C ARG A 150 -5.04 -1.32 -11.15
N VAL A 151 -3.91 -0.83 -11.60
CA VAL A 151 -2.90 -1.65 -12.26
C VAL A 151 -1.71 -1.80 -11.34
N TYR A 152 -1.24 -3.02 -11.22
CA TYR A 152 -0.11 -3.44 -10.42
C TYR A 152 0.90 -4.18 -11.28
N GLN A 153 2.14 -4.19 -10.80
CA GLN A 153 3.24 -4.93 -11.41
C GLN A 153 4.06 -5.61 -10.34
N TRP A 154 4.47 -6.86 -10.59
CA TRP A 154 5.43 -7.58 -9.78
C TRP A 154 6.84 -7.20 -10.20
N MET A 155 7.60 -6.60 -9.29
CA MET A 155 8.91 -6.02 -9.56
C MET A 155 9.97 -6.70 -8.69
N SER A 156 11.19 -6.89 -9.21
CA SER A 156 12.30 -7.35 -8.37
C SER A 156 12.68 -6.27 -7.35
N GLU A 157 13.41 -6.64 -6.29
CA GLU A 157 13.92 -5.66 -5.32
C GLU A 157 14.79 -4.60 -6.01
N ALA A 158 15.66 -5.00 -6.94
CA ALA A 158 16.53 -4.09 -7.69
C ALA A 158 15.75 -3.10 -8.57
N ASP A 159 14.65 -3.54 -9.19
CA ASP A 159 13.78 -2.65 -9.97
C ASP A 159 13.07 -1.64 -9.06
N CYS A 160 12.60 -2.09 -7.88
CA CYS A 160 11.99 -1.23 -6.88
C CYS A 160 12.98 -0.18 -6.37
N GLU A 161 14.23 -0.56 -6.09
CA GLU A 161 15.30 0.35 -5.69
C GLU A 161 15.59 1.39 -6.78
N THR A 162 15.72 0.95 -8.04
CA THR A 162 15.93 1.83 -9.20
C THR A 162 14.81 2.87 -9.32
N LYS A 163 13.57 2.47 -9.06
CA LYS A 163 12.39 3.35 -9.07
C LYS A 163 12.14 4.08 -7.74
N LYS A 164 13.04 3.95 -6.76
CA LYS A 164 12.94 4.57 -5.43
C LYS A 164 11.64 4.22 -4.68
N ILE A 165 11.11 3.03 -4.92
CA ILE A 165 9.91 2.50 -4.26
C ILE A 165 10.27 2.16 -2.82
N LYS A 166 9.53 2.71 -1.86
CA LYS A 166 9.74 2.46 -0.43
C LYS A 166 9.17 1.08 -0.04
N LEU A 167 9.97 0.03 -0.16
CA LEU A 167 9.61 -1.32 0.28
C LEU A 167 9.71 -1.51 1.80
N ARG A 168 10.52 -0.70 2.47
CA ARG A 168 10.81 -0.78 3.91
C ARG A 168 10.65 0.60 4.55
N ALA A 169 10.41 0.63 5.86
CA ALA A 169 10.55 1.87 6.61
C ALA A 169 11.98 2.40 6.45
N PRO A 170 12.16 3.73 6.36
CA PRO A 170 13.50 4.30 6.42
C PRO A 170 14.18 3.84 7.70
N LYS A 171 15.46 3.45 7.63
CA LYS A 171 16.25 3.32 8.85
C LYS A 171 16.26 4.71 9.50
N GLU A 172 15.72 4.83 10.72
CA GLU A 172 15.91 6.05 11.50
C GLU A 172 17.42 6.34 11.54
N GLY A 173 17.78 7.62 11.41
CA GLY A 173 19.17 8.04 11.31
C GLY A 173 20.01 7.43 12.44
N SER A 174 21.04 6.68 12.04
CA SER A 174 22.19 6.37 12.88
C SER A 174 22.89 7.63 13.36
#